data_AF-A0A920JMB9-F1
#
_entry.id   AF-A0A920JMB9-F1
#
_cell.length_a   1.000
_cell.length_b   1.000
_cell.length_c   1.000
_cell.angle_alpha   90.00
_cell.angle_beta   90.00
_cell.angle_gamma   90.00
#
_symmetry.space_group_name_H-M   'P 1'
#
loop_
_entity.id
_entity.type
_entity.pdbx_description
1 polymer ?
#
loop_
_entity_poly.entity_id
_entity_poly.type
_entity_poly.pdbx_seq_one_letter_code
_entity_poly.pdbx_strand_id
1 'polypeptide(L)' 'MRMVFSKKFKFIVYFVVILLSIYIGYVLGITFCSQNCQTTIFINIFITNVVMVGGVFTLVRLSEKSITEWNDDNYYEKD' A
#
# COMPACT_ATOMS: atom_id res chain seq x y z
N MET A 1 18.48 0.21 -17.10
CA MET A 1 18.50 -1.14 -16.46
C MET A 1 17.35 -1.21 -15.45
N ARG A 2 16.36 -2.13 -15.53
CA ARG A 2 15.13 -2.02 -14.70
C ARG A 2 15.38 -2.46 -13.25
N MET A 3 15.33 -1.53 -12.31
CA MET A 3 15.40 -1.84 -10.87
C MET A 3 14.03 -2.24 -10.33
N VAL A 4 13.99 -3.32 -9.57
CA VAL A 4 12.75 -3.90 -9.02
C VAL A 4 13.04 -4.30 -7.57
N PHE A 5 12.13 -3.97 -6.65
CA PHE A 5 12.29 -4.40 -5.27
C PHE A 5 12.23 -5.93 -5.15
N SER A 6 12.99 -6.45 -4.18
CA SER A 6 12.96 -7.87 -3.84
C SER A 6 11.54 -8.32 -3.49
N LYS A 7 11.16 -9.52 -3.96
CA LYS A 7 9.87 -10.14 -3.65
C LYS A 7 9.62 -10.24 -2.14
N LYS A 8 10.68 -10.50 -1.35
CA LYS A 8 10.62 -10.58 0.12
C LYS A 8 10.25 -9.23 0.74
N PHE A 9 10.87 -8.15 0.24
CA PHE A 9 10.58 -6.80 0.71
C PHE A 9 9.14 -6.39 0.39
N LYS A 10 8.69 -6.60 -0.86
CA LYS A 10 7.29 -6.33 -1.25
C LYS A 10 6.30 -7.07 -0.36
N PHE A 11 6.56 -8.34 -0.07
CA PHE A 11 5.71 -9.14 0.81
C PHE A 11 5.61 -8.53 2.22
N ILE A 12 6.74 -8.15 2.82
CA ILE A 12 6.75 -7.52 4.16
C ILE A 12 5.95 -6.20 4.15
N VAL A 13 6.15 -5.36 3.13
CA VAL A 13 5.42 -4.09 2.99
C VAL A 13 3.91 -4.34 2.93
N TYR A 14 3.45 -5.24 2.05
CA TYR A 14 2.03 -5.54 1.94
C TYR A 14 1.45 -6.16 3.22
N PHE A 15 2.21 -7.04 3.87
CA PHE A 15 1.79 -7.68 5.12
C PHE A 15 1.57 -6.67 6.25
N VAL A 16 2.53 -5.76 6.45
CA VAL A 16 2.43 -4.69 7.45
C VAL A 16 1.25 -3.77 7.13
N VAL A 17 1.07 -3.42 5.86
CA VAL A 17 -0.03 -2.55 5.43
C VAL A 17 -1.38 -3.18 5.69
N ILE A 18 -1.55 -4.47 5.39
CA ILE A 18 -2.80 -5.21 5.66
C ILE A 18 -3.11 -5.20 7.17
N LEU A 19 -2.12 -5.49 8.01
CA LEU A 19 -2.33 -5.50 9.47
C LEU A 19 -2.77 -4.12 9.99
N LEU A 20 -2.11 -3.06 9.54
CA LEU A 20 -2.46 -1.70 9.92
C LEU A 20 -3.80 -1.25 9.36
N SER A 21 -4.13 -1.60 8.11
CA SER A 21 -5.40 -1.23 7.49
C SER A 21 -6.60 -1.94 8.12
N ILE A 22 -6.43 -3.18 8.60
CA ILE A 22 -7.46 -3.85 9.40
C ILE A 22 -7.73 -3.09 10.70
N TYR A 23 -6.67 -2.68 11.41
CA TYR A 23 -6.83 -1.92 12.66
C TYR A 23 -7.53 -0.56 12.43
N ILE A 24 -7.08 0.20 11.43
CA ILE A 24 -7.68 1.49 11.06
C ILE A 24 -9.16 1.29 10.69
N GLY A 25 -9.46 0.32 9.82
CA GLY A 25 -10.83 0.05 9.38
C GLY A 25 -11.74 -0.41 10.52
N TYR A 26 -11.21 -1.12 11.51
CA TYR A 26 -11.95 -1.50 12.72
C TYR A 26 -12.29 -0.29 13.59
N VAL A 27 -11.32 0.59 13.85
CA VAL A 27 -11.53 1.82 14.63
C VAL A 27 -12.54 2.75 13.93
N LEU A 28 -12.43 2.92 12.62
CA LEU A 28 -13.41 3.67 11.82
C LEU A 28 -14.79 3.02 11.90
N GLY A 29 -14.86 1.70 11.76
CA GLY A 29 -16.10 0.94 11.80
C GLY A 29 -16.88 1.09 13.12
N ILE A 30 -16.17 1.11 14.25
CA ILE A 30 -16.77 1.39 15.57
C ILE A 30 -17.23 2.84 15.66
N THR A 31 -16.40 3.78 15.21
CA THR A 31 -16.69 5.22 15.31
C THR A 31 -17.92 5.62 14.51
N PHE A 32 -18.09 5.05 13.31
CA PHE A 32 -19.24 5.32 12.44
C PHE A 32 -20.43 4.37 12.68
N CYS A 33 -20.36 3.48 13.67
CA CYS A 33 -21.50 2.62 13.94
C CYS A 33 -22.68 3.44 14.48
N SER A 34 -23.83 3.36 13.79
CA SER A 34 -25.11 3.88 14.26
C SER A 34 -26.20 2.79 14.27
N GLN A 35 -26.34 2.04 13.17
CA GLN A 35 -27.20 0.86 13.07
C GLN A 35 -26.42 -0.30 12.43
N ASN A 36 -26.70 -1.54 12.85
CA ASN A 36 -26.04 -2.75 12.36
C ASN A 36 -24.49 -2.69 12.41
N CYS A 37 -23.92 -2.52 13.61
CA CYS A 37 -22.47 -2.35 13.80
C CYS A 37 -21.60 -3.41 13.11
N GLN A 38 -22.04 -4.67 13.10
CA GLN A 38 -21.27 -5.75 12.47
C GLN A 38 -21.06 -5.50 10.97
N THR A 39 -22.10 -5.06 10.28
CA THR A 39 -22.02 -4.74 8.85
C THR A 39 -21.17 -3.50 8.59
N THR A 40 -21.35 -2.45 9.40
CA THR A 40 -20.57 -1.21 9.29
C THR A 40 -19.08 -1.44 9.54
N ILE A 41 -18.73 -2.26 10.54
CA ILE A 41 -17.35 -2.64 10.82
C ILE A 41 -16.76 -3.43 9.66
N PHE A 42 -17.47 -4.44 9.16
CA PHE A 42 -16.99 -5.26 8.05
C PHE A 42 -16.75 -4.43 6.77
N ILE A 43 -17.68 -3.54 6.42
CA ILE A 43 -17.56 -2.66 5.25
C ILE A 43 -16.37 -1.71 5.41
N ASN A 44 -16.20 -1.08 6.58
CA ASN A 44 -15.09 -0.15 6.81
C ASN A 44 -13.73 -0.87 6.76
N ILE A 45 -13.62 -2.07 7.35
CA ILE A 45 -12.41 -2.90 7.24
C ILE A 45 -12.14 -3.23 5.78
N PHE A 46 -13.15 -3.65 5.02
CA PHE A 46 -12.99 -4.01 3.61
C PHE A 46 -12.53 -2.82 2.75
N ILE A 47 -13.24 -1.69 2.82
CA ILE A 47 -12.91 -0.49 2.05
C ILE A 47 -11.51 0.03 2.42
N THR A 48 -11.20 0.10 3.72
CA THR A 48 -9.88 0.57 4.18
C THR A 48 -8.76 -0.33 3.67
N ASN A 49 -8.94 -1.65 3.69
CA ASN A 49 -7.95 -2.57 3.11
C ASN A 49 -7.78 -2.36 1.61
N VAL A 50 -8.86 -2.24 0.85
CA VAL A 50 -8.80 -2.02 -0.61
C VAL A 50 -8.04 -0.73 -0.94
N VAL A 51 -8.38 0.38 -0.27
CA VAL A 51 -7.74 1.68 -0.51
C VAL A 51 -6.26 1.65 -0.12
N MET A 52 -5.92 1.12 1.05
CA MET A 52 -4.55 1.09 1.55
C MET A 52 -3.64 0.17 0.72
N VAL A 53 -4.12 -1.04 0.41
CA VAL A 53 -3.35 -1.99 -0.43
C VAL A 53 -3.20 -1.46 -1.85
N GLY A 54 -4.26 -0.89 -2.43
CA GLY A 54 -4.21 -0.27 -3.77
C GLY A 54 -3.25 0.93 -3.83
N GLY A 55 -3.27 1.78 -2.81
CA GLY A 55 -2.34 2.91 -2.68
C GLY A 55 -0.89 2.44 -2.60
N VAL A 56 -0.59 1.48 -1.72
CA VAL A 56 0.76 0.95 -1.56
C VAL A 56 1.24 0.22 -2.80
N PHE A 57 0.37 -0.54 -3.48
CA PHE A 57 0.71 -1.16 -4.76
C PHE A 57 1.18 -0.13 -5.79
N THR A 58 0.45 0.98 -5.88
CA THR A 58 0.77 2.08 -6.79
C THR A 58 2.09 2.74 -6.41
N LEU A 59 2.29 3.03 -5.12
CA LEU A 59 3.53 3.62 -4.60
C LEU A 59 4.74 2.74 -4.87
N VAL A 60 4.65 1.42 -4.64
CA VAL A 60 5.74 0.48 -4.93
C VAL A 60 6.11 0.54 -6.41
N ARG A 61 5.13 0.57 -7.32
CA ARG A 61 5.36 0.65 -8.77
C ARG A 61 6.01 1.98 -9.17
N LEU A 62 5.54 3.09 -8.61
CA LEU A 62 6.10 4.41 -8.88
C LEU A 62 7.54 4.52 -8.37
N SER A 63 7.82 3.99 -7.18
CA SER A 63 9.18 3.96 -6.62
C SER A 63 10.15 3.13 -7.46
N GLU A 64 9.71 1.99 -8.01
CA GLU A 64 10.56 1.20 -8.93
C GLU A 64 10.88 1.97 -10.21
N LYS A 65 9.89 2.71 -10.73
CA LYS A 65 10.05 3.54 -11.92
C LYS A 65 11.02 4.69 -11.64
N SER A 66 10.83 5.43 -10.55
CA SER A 66 11.68 6.60 -10.22
C SER A 66 13.14 6.21 -10.00
N ILE A 67 13.39 5.06 -9.36
CA ILE A 67 14.75 4.55 -9.14
C ILE A 67 15.40 4.14 -10.47
N THR A 68 14.63 3.51 -11.36
CA THR A 68 15.12 3.13 -12.70
C THR A 68 15.48 4.36 -13.53
N GLU A 69 14.62 5.37 -13.53
CA GLU A 69 14.82 6.63 -14.28
C GLU A 69 16.04 7.40 -13.78
N TRP A 70 16.17 7.57 -12.45
CA TRP A 70 17.35 8.21 -11.86
C TRP A 70 18.67 7.49 -12.18
N ASN A 71 18.65 6.16 -12.26
CA ASN A 71 19.84 5.38 -12.58
C ASN A 71 20.20 5.44 -14.06
N ASP A 72 19.21 5.54 -14.94
CA ASP A 72 19.45 5.72 -16.37
C ASP A 72 20.01 7.14 -16.63
N ASP A 73 19.47 8.20 -16.01
CA ASP A 73 20.01 9.56 -16.11
C ASP A 73 21.46 9.67 -15.63
N ASN A 74 21.77 9.07 -14.47
CA ASN A 74 23.13 9.05 -13.91
C ASN A 74 24.14 8.23 -14.74
N TYR A 75 23.67 7.34 -15.60
CA TYR A 75 24.52 6.56 -16.49
C TYR A 75 24.95 7.41 -17.69
N TYR A 76 24.00 8.12 -18.32
CA TYR A 76 24.29 8.98 -19.47
C TYR A 76 25.02 10.28 -19.12
N GLU A 77 25.02 10.70 -17.86
CA GLU A 77 25.76 11.89 -17.40
C GLU A 77 27.24 11.60 -17.08
N LYS A 78 27.66 10.32 -17.06
CA LYS A 78 29.06 9.90 -16.84
C LYS A 78 29.82 9.59 -18.13
N ASP A 79 29.16 9.62 -19.28
CA ASP A 79 29.75 9.49 -20.62
C ASP A 79 29.99 10.88 -21.25
#